data_AF-A0A962K4Z4-F1
#
_entry.id   AF-A0A962K4Z4-F1
#
_cell.length_a   1.000
_cell.length_b   1.000
_cell.length_c   1.000
_cell.angle_alpha   90.00
_cell.angle_beta   90.00
_cell.angle_gamma   90.00
#
_symmetry.space_group_name_H-M   'P 1'
#
loop_
_entity.id
_entity.type
_entity.pdbx_description
1 polymer ?
#
loop_
_entity_poly.entity_id
_entity_poly.type
_entity_poly.pdbx_seq_one_letter_code
_entity_poly.pdbx_strand_id
1 'polypeptide(L)'
;MGIINTAEALLELGLPSLLFSWLIFHWLFAEGEIDRDIRHRALKAELKNNRKSLKKAIRTTGNRNVRLVYKRWASFGGGFYGIAGLWTFLVIEISDLVNFLRSGNYLAPFSGDILDIVISFLMNQITNSIQALLWFSYWPGPGDSMLIWIAAGYLGYWVGIELARRLLTPITLFRPDREH
;
A
#
# COMPACT_ATOMS: atom_id res chain seq x y z
N MET A 1 -28.58 2.72 -3.73
CA MET A 1 -27.25 3.29 -3.41
C MET A 1 -27.34 3.96 -2.05
N GLY A 2 -26.89 3.28 -1.01
CA GLY A 2 -27.09 3.72 0.38
C GLY A 2 -25.86 4.42 0.96
N ILE A 3 -26.10 5.27 1.96
CA ILE A 3 -25.07 5.91 2.80
C ILE A 3 -24.10 4.88 3.40
N ILE A 4 -24.61 3.67 3.69
CA ILE A 4 -23.87 2.54 4.26
C ILE A 4 -22.68 2.12 3.37
N ASN A 5 -22.90 1.94 2.06
CA ASN A 5 -21.83 1.57 1.10
C ASN A 5 -20.74 2.65 1.03
N THR A 6 -21.11 3.94 1.11
CA THR A 6 -20.10 5.02 1.11
C THR A 6 -19.28 5.03 2.39
N ALA A 7 -19.91 4.80 3.55
CA ALA A 7 -19.19 4.71 4.82
C ALA A 7 -18.24 3.51 4.85
N GLU A 8 -18.69 2.36 4.37
CA GLU A 8 -17.87 1.13 4.23
C GLU A 8 -16.66 1.38 3.33
N ALA A 9 -16.86 1.95 2.13
CA ALA A 9 -15.76 2.29 1.24
C ALA A 9 -14.74 3.25 1.86
N LEU A 10 -15.21 4.23 2.65
CA LEU A 10 -14.34 5.14 3.38
C LEU A 10 -13.58 4.44 4.51
N LEU A 11 -14.20 3.52 5.23
CA LEU A 11 -13.55 2.81 6.34
C LEU A 11 -12.56 1.76 5.84
N GLU A 12 -12.93 0.98 4.84
CA GLU A 12 -12.17 -0.19 4.40
C GLU A 12 -11.08 0.15 3.39
N LEU A 13 -11.28 1.18 2.56
CA LEU A 13 -10.29 1.59 1.56
C LEU A 13 -9.82 3.03 1.75
N GLY A 14 -10.70 3.97 2.10
CA GLY A 14 -10.37 5.38 2.29
C GLY A 14 -9.38 5.62 3.43
N LEU A 15 -9.70 5.19 4.65
CA LEU A 15 -8.87 5.38 5.84
C LEU A 15 -7.52 4.68 5.72
N PRO A 16 -7.42 3.42 5.27
CA PRO A 16 -6.13 2.79 5.02
C PRO A 16 -5.35 3.53 3.92
N SER A 17 -6.00 3.94 2.82
CA SER A 17 -5.32 4.72 1.78
C SER A 17 -4.76 6.03 2.33
N LEU A 18 -5.47 6.70 3.24
CA LEU A 18 -4.98 7.87 3.96
C LEU A 18 -3.74 7.53 4.79
N LEU A 19 -3.82 6.50 5.63
CA LEU A 19 -2.73 6.11 6.52
C LEU A 19 -1.46 5.72 5.73
N PHE A 20 -1.58 4.84 4.74
CA PHE A 20 -0.45 4.39 3.92
C PHE A 20 0.13 5.53 3.08
N SER A 21 -0.72 6.40 2.53
CA SER A 21 -0.24 7.56 1.79
C SER A 21 0.48 8.55 2.71
N TRP A 22 -0.08 8.82 3.88
CA TRP A 22 0.57 9.67 4.86
C TRP A 22 1.95 9.12 5.23
N LEU A 23 2.03 7.84 5.59
CA LEU A 23 3.26 7.20 6.04
C LEU A 23 4.32 7.14 4.93
N ILE A 24 3.98 6.69 3.72
CA ILE A 24 4.93 6.59 2.59
C ILE A 24 5.43 7.97 2.17
N PHE A 25 4.52 8.93 1.99
CA PHE A 25 4.93 10.26 1.52
C PHE A 25 5.61 11.08 2.61
N HIS A 26 5.26 10.88 3.88
CA HIS A 26 5.96 11.50 5.00
C HIS A 26 7.44 11.07 5.01
N TRP A 27 7.72 9.78 4.82
CA TRP A 27 9.10 9.30 4.70
C TRP A 27 9.81 9.85 3.47
N LEU A 28 9.14 9.93 2.31
CA LEU A 28 9.72 10.51 1.09
C LEU A 28 10.08 11.99 1.27
N PHE A 29 9.19 12.78 1.90
CA PHE A 29 9.43 14.20 2.19
C PHE A 29 10.48 14.42 3.29
N ALA A 30 10.57 13.52 4.27
CA ALA A 30 11.58 13.58 5.33
C ALA A 30 12.99 13.23 4.83
N GLU A 31 13.10 12.44 3.77
CA GLU A 31 14.37 12.11 3.12
C GLU A 31 14.84 13.18 2.12
N GLY A 32 14.03 14.22 1.86
CA GLY A 32 14.34 15.27 0.88
C GLY A 32 14.35 14.77 -0.57
N GLU A 33 13.77 13.59 -0.82
CA GLU A 33 13.77 12.94 -2.13
C GLU A 33 12.67 13.48 -3.06
N ILE A 34 11.70 14.20 -2.49
CA ILE A 34 10.63 14.91 -3.18
C ILE A 34 10.47 16.27 -2.51
N ASP A 35 10.41 17.34 -3.31
CA ASP A 35 10.16 18.69 -2.80
C ASP A 35 8.70 18.84 -2.37
N ARG A 36 8.49 19.50 -1.23
CA ARG A 36 7.21 19.62 -0.55
C ARG A 36 6.25 20.54 -1.29
N ASP A 37 6.77 21.54 -2.00
CA ASP A 37 5.94 22.52 -2.73
C ASP A 37 5.46 22.01 -4.09
N ILE A 38 5.80 20.76 -4.44
CA ILE A 38 5.38 20.14 -5.69
C ILE A 38 3.86 19.89 -5.67
N ARG A 39 3.16 20.57 -6.58
CA ARG A 39 1.72 20.38 -6.84
C ARG A 39 1.42 18.90 -7.14
N HIS A 40 0.26 18.39 -6.70
CA HIS A 40 -0.17 16.99 -6.89
C HIS A 40 0.00 16.41 -8.32
N ARG A 41 -0.23 17.23 -9.36
CA ARG A 41 -0.01 16.82 -10.76
C ARG A 41 1.48 16.64 -11.08
N ALA A 42 2.32 17.53 -10.56
CA ALA A 42 3.76 17.43 -10.68
C ALA A 42 4.30 16.26 -9.84
N LEU A 43 3.73 15.95 -8.67
CA LEU A 43 4.08 14.78 -7.87
C LEU A 43 3.84 13.46 -8.62
N LYS A 44 2.73 13.34 -9.35
CA LYS A 44 2.48 12.18 -10.23
C LYS A 44 3.51 12.09 -11.36
N ALA A 45 3.82 13.22 -11.99
CA ALA A 45 4.82 13.28 -13.05
C ALA A 45 6.21 12.95 -12.50
N GLU A 46 6.52 13.38 -11.28
CA GLU A 46 7.78 13.14 -10.60
C GLU A 46 7.92 11.68 -10.16
N LEU A 47 6.89 11.05 -9.56
CA LEU A 47 6.93 9.62 -9.25
C LEU A 47 7.09 8.76 -10.52
N LYS A 48 6.48 9.17 -11.64
CA LYS A 48 6.57 8.48 -12.92
C LYS A 48 7.92 8.69 -13.62
N ASN A 49 8.42 9.92 -13.66
CA ASN A 49 9.66 10.29 -14.35
C ASN A 49 10.90 10.01 -13.48
N ASN A 50 10.78 10.16 -12.16
CA ASN A 50 11.82 9.89 -11.17
C ASN A 50 11.62 8.51 -10.51
N ARG A 51 11.49 7.45 -11.32
CA ARG A 51 11.89 6.09 -10.87
C ARG A 51 13.28 6.11 -10.22
N LYS A 52 14.14 7.07 -10.61
CA LYS A 52 15.43 7.36 -9.99
C LYS A 52 15.31 7.91 -8.56
N SER A 53 14.40 8.84 -8.25
CA SER A 53 14.22 9.34 -6.86
C SER A 53 13.61 8.24 -5.98
N LEU A 54 12.65 7.46 -6.49
CA LEU A 54 12.15 6.28 -5.77
C LEU A 54 13.24 5.24 -5.52
N LYS A 55 14.04 4.91 -6.54
CA LYS A 55 15.20 4.02 -6.36
C LYS A 55 16.23 4.60 -5.40
N LYS A 56 16.42 5.92 -5.40
CA LYS A 56 17.34 6.61 -4.50
C LYS A 56 16.81 6.54 -3.07
N ALA A 57 15.58 6.95 -2.80
CA ALA A 57 14.89 6.78 -1.51
C ALA A 57 14.98 5.34 -0.99
N ILE A 58 14.69 4.34 -1.83
CA ILE A 58 14.84 2.92 -1.49
C ILE A 58 16.30 2.58 -1.11
N ARG A 59 17.32 3.16 -1.77
CA ARG A 59 18.73 2.89 -1.47
C ARG A 59 19.26 3.67 -0.27
N THR A 60 18.83 4.92 -0.09
CA THR A 60 19.30 5.86 0.94
C THR A 60 18.62 5.61 2.28
N THR A 61 17.42 5.03 2.29
CA THR A 61 16.73 4.67 3.53
C THR A 61 17.54 3.61 4.29
N GLY A 62 18.02 3.97 5.48
CA GLY A 62 18.80 3.07 6.34
C GLY A 62 17.94 1.97 6.98
N ASN A 63 16.62 2.14 6.97
CA ASN A 63 15.67 1.21 7.59
C ASN A 63 15.23 0.13 6.59
N ARG A 64 15.63 -1.11 6.85
CA ARG A 64 15.28 -2.28 6.02
C ARG A 64 13.76 -2.43 5.85
N ASN A 65 12.96 -2.14 6.87
CA ASN A 65 11.50 -2.31 6.82
C ASN A 65 10.86 -1.27 5.90
N VAL A 66 11.26 -0.01 6.02
CA VAL A 66 10.82 1.08 5.13
C VAL A 66 11.17 0.74 3.67
N ARG A 67 12.38 0.22 3.44
CA ARG A 67 12.83 -0.23 2.12
C ARG A 67 11.95 -1.32 1.52
N LEU A 68 11.49 -2.27 2.34
CA LEU A 68 10.60 -3.34 1.89
C LEU A 68 9.22 -2.79 1.50
N VAL A 69 8.66 -1.90 2.32
CA VAL A 69 7.37 -1.23 2.04
C VAL A 69 7.45 -0.45 0.72
N TYR A 70 8.51 0.34 0.51
CA TYR A 70 8.69 1.08 -0.75
C TYR A 70 8.81 0.15 -1.96
N LYS A 71 9.58 -0.95 -1.85
CA LYS A 71 9.70 -1.93 -2.95
C LYS A 71 8.35 -2.55 -3.28
N ARG A 72 7.55 -2.92 -2.27
CA ARG A 72 6.23 -3.54 -2.47
C ARG A 72 5.24 -2.54 -3.07
N TRP A 73 5.15 -1.32 -2.52
CA TRP A 73 4.35 -0.25 -3.08
C TRP A 73 4.72 0.06 -4.55
N ALA A 74 6.01 0.15 -4.86
CA ALA A 74 6.49 0.38 -6.22
C ALA A 74 6.19 -0.79 -7.16
N SER A 75 6.19 -2.04 -6.67
CA SER A 75 5.79 -3.21 -7.47
C SER A 75 4.32 -3.17 -7.91
N PHE A 76 3.46 -2.53 -7.12
CA PHE A 76 2.07 -2.23 -7.50
C PHE A 76 1.94 -0.92 -8.32
N GLY A 77 3.01 -0.42 -8.93
CA GLY A 77 2.99 0.75 -9.81
C GLY A 77 3.17 2.10 -9.12
N GLY A 78 3.21 2.14 -7.77
CA GLY A 78 3.34 3.37 -6.99
C GLY A 78 2.14 4.32 -7.09
N GLY A 79 2.25 5.49 -6.48
CA GLY A 79 1.14 6.46 -6.41
C GLY A 79 -0.14 5.87 -5.80
N PHE A 80 -1.30 6.39 -6.22
CA PHE A 80 -2.61 5.94 -5.74
C PHE A 80 -2.87 4.44 -5.98
N TYR A 81 -2.68 3.98 -7.22
CA TYR A 81 -2.93 2.59 -7.58
C TYR A 81 -2.05 1.63 -6.78
N GLY A 82 -0.79 2.01 -6.56
CA GLY A 82 0.13 1.25 -5.72
C GLY A 82 -0.29 1.21 -4.25
N ILE A 83 -0.85 2.28 -3.70
CA ILE A 83 -1.36 2.31 -2.31
C ILE A 83 -2.55 1.36 -2.17
N ALA A 84 -3.54 1.47 -3.07
CA ALA A 84 -4.73 0.63 -3.04
C ALA A 84 -4.37 -0.85 -3.23
N GLY A 85 -3.49 -1.17 -4.18
CA GLY A 85 -3.00 -2.53 -4.40
C GLY A 85 -2.20 -3.07 -3.21
N LEU A 86 -1.30 -2.27 -2.62
CA LEU A 86 -0.53 -2.67 -1.44
C LEU A 86 -1.43 -2.98 -0.25
N TRP A 87 -2.41 -2.11 0.03
CA TRP A 87 -3.36 -2.30 1.12
C TRP A 87 -4.19 -3.57 0.90
N THR A 88 -4.74 -3.74 -0.30
CA THR A 88 -5.54 -4.92 -0.64
C THR A 88 -4.73 -6.20 -0.52
N PHE A 89 -3.48 -6.20 -1.00
CA PHE A 89 -2.57 -7.32 -0.82
C PHE A 89 -2.36 -7.66 0.65
N LEU A 90 -2.13 -6.66 1.49
CA LEU A 90 -1.93 -6.86 2.93
C LEU A 90 -3.18 -7.42 3.63
N VAL A 91 -4.37 -6.97 3.23
CA VAL A 91 -5.64 -7.48 3.75
C VAL A 91 -5.85 -8.94 3.36
N ILE A 92 -5.56 -9.32 2.13
CA ILE A 92 -5.65 -10.71 1.65
C ILE A 92 -4.70 -11.60 2.45
N GLU A 93 -3.41 -11.24 2.54
CA GLU A 93 -2.42 -12.05 3.26
C GLU A 93 -2.75 -12.20 4.76
N ILE A 94 -3.23 -11.13 5.41
CA ILE A 94 -3.66 -11.21 6.82
C ILE A 94 -4.89 -12.09 6.95
N SER A 95 -5.84 -11.98 6.04
CA SER A 95 -7.06 -12.81 6.05
C SER A 95 -6.72 -14.28 5.85
N ASP A 96 -5.84 -14.61 4.92
CA ASP A 96 -5.34 -15.96 4.70
C ASP A 96 -4.62 -16.51 5.93
N LEU A 97 -3.76 -15.70 6.55
CA LEU A 97 -3.09 -16.09 7.78
C LEU A 97 -4.08 -16.33 8.92
N VAL A 98 -5.06 -15.44 9.11
CA VAL A 98 -6.09 -15.58 10.14
C VAL A 98 -6.96 -16.82 9.88
N ASN A 99 -7.33 -17.08 8.63
CA ASN A 99 -8.10 -18.26 8.24
C ASN A 99 -7.31 -19.54 8.46
N PHE A 100 -6.02 -19.55 8.11
CA PHE A 100 -5.11 -20.65 8.42
C PHE A 100 -5.04 -20.91 9.94
N LEU A 101 -4.84 -19.86 10.75
CA LEU A 101 -4.80 -19.97 12.20
C LEU A 101 -6.11 -20.47 12.81
N ARG A 102 -7.26 -20.04 12.27
CA ARG A 102 -8.59 -20.49 12.72
C ARG A 102 -8.94 -21.91 12.27
N SER A 103 -8.36 -22.39 11.18
CA SER A 103 -8.64 -23.73 10.66
C SER A 103 -8.27 -24.85 11.64
N GLY A 104 -7.32 -24.59 12.56
CA GLY A 104 -6.77 -25.59 13.48
C GLY A 104 -5.98 -26.71 12.80
N ASN A 105 -5.88 -26.68 11.47
CA ASN A 105 -5.26 -27.73 10.66
C ASN A 105 -3.90 -27.27 10.12
N TYR A 106 -2.95 -27.09 11.03
CA TYR A 106 -1.63 -26.54 10.71
C TYR A 106 -0.76 -27.47 9.84
N LEU A 107 -1.11 -28.76 9.79
CA LEU A 107 -0.40 -29.76 9.00
C LEU A 107 -1.00 -29.99 7.61
N ALA A 108 -2.23 -29.51 7.33
CA ALA A 108 -2.85 -29.64 6.01
C ALA A 108 -2.00 -29.12 4.85
N PRO A 109 -1.31 -27.97 4.96
CA PRO A 109 -0.43 -27.52 3.88
C PRO A 109 0.76 -28.45 3.62
N PHE A 110 1.06 -29.40 4.52
CA PHE A 110 2.19 -30.32 4.45
C PHE A 110 1.76 -31.77 4.20
N SER A 111 0.48 -32.03 3.90
CA SER A 111 -0.02 -33.41 3.72
C SER A 111 0.23 -34.00 2.33
N GLY A 112 0.72 -33.20 1.38
CA GLY A 112 1.02 -33.62 0.00
C GLY A 112 2.52 -33.74 -0.28
N ASP A 113 2.85 -34.11 -1.52
CA ASP A 113 4.24 -34.16 -1.98
C ASP A 113 4.89 -32.78 -1.92
N ILE A 114 6.21 -32.72 -1.69
CA ILE A 114 6.95 -31.45 -1.58
C ILE A 114 6.74 -30.53 -2.78
N LEU A 115 6.58 -31.12 -3.98
CA LEU A 115 6.30 -30.38 -5.20
C LEU A 115 4.92 -29.71 -5.16
N ASP A 116 3.90 -30.42 -4.66
CA ASP A 116 2.53 -29.89 -4.54
C ASP A 116 2.45 -28.77 -3.49
N ILE A 117 3.19 -28.90 -2.39
CA ILE A 117 3.29 -27.86 -1.36
C ILE A 117 3.84 -26.57 -1.98
N VAL A 118 4.95 -26.68 -2.72
CA VAL A 118 5.61 -25.53 -3.37
C VAL A 118 4.70 -24.92 -4.43
N ILE A 119 4.08 -25.73 -5.29
CA ILE A 119 3.18 -25.24 -6.34
C ILE A 119 1.97 -24.55 -5.72
N SER A 120 1.34 -25.14 -4.72
CA SER A 120 0.15 -24.58 -4.05
C SER A 120 0.48 -23.25 -3.39
N PHE A 121 1.62 -23.16 -2.70
CA PHE A 121 2.09 -21.91 -2.12
C PHE A 121 2.30 -20.84 -3.20
N LEU A 122 3.00 -21.18 -4.29
CA LEU A 122 3.24 -20.24 -5.39
C LEU A 122 1.94 -19.79 -6.07
N MET A 123 1.00 -20.71 -6.30
CA MET A 123 -0.30 -20.40 -6.90
C MET A 123 -1.14 -19.49 -6.00
N ASN A 124 -1.14 -19.71 -4.68
CA ASN A 124 -1.81 -18.83 -3.74
C ASN A 124 -1.19 -17.43 -3.77
N GLN A 125 0.14 -17.32 -3.75
CA GLN A 125 0.83 -16.03 -3.80
C GLN A 125 0.59 -15.28 -5.12
N ILE A 126 0.50 -15.99 -6.26
CA ILE A 126 0.14 -15.41 -7.55
C ILE A 126 -1.31 -14.92 -7.52
N THR A 127 -2.24 -15.72 -7.01
CA THR A 127 -3.66 -15.38 -6.91
C THR A 127 -3.88 -14.14 -6.04
N ASN A 128 -3.28 -14.11 -4.85
CA ASN A 128 -3.34 -12.96 -3.94
C ASN A 128 -2.79 -11.68 -4.59
N SER A 129 -1.70 -11.81 -5.36
CA SER A 129 -1.12 -10.69 -6.10
C SER A 129 -2.03 -10.20 -7.22
N ILE A 130 -2.68 -11.10 -7.97
CA ILE A 130 -3.65 -10.76 -9.03
C ILE A 130 -4.89 -10.10 -8.43
N GLN A 131 -5.46 -10.64 -7.35
CA GLN A 131 -6.61 -10.05 -6.66
C GLN A 131 -6.29 -8.65 -6.14
N ALA A 132 -5.09 -8.44 -5.60
CA ALA A 132 -4.65 -7.12 -5.19
C ALA A 132 -4.49 -6.12 -6.36
N LEU A 133 -4.06 -6.58 -7.54
CA LEU A 133 -4.05 -5.74 -8.75
C LEU A 133 -5.48 -5.39 -9.20
N LEU A 134 -6.42 -6.29 -8.95
CA LEU A 134 -7.85 -6.11 -9.19
C LEU A 134 -8.60 -5.56 -7.97
N TRP A 135 -7.91 -4.78 -7.11
CA TRP A 135 -8.49 -4.24 -5.88
C TRP A 135 -9.85 -3.54 -6.08
N PHE A 136 -10.01 -2.84 -7.20
CA PHE A 136 -11.25 -2.13 -7.52
C PHE A 136 -12.45 -3.06 -7.76
N SER A 137 -12.22 -4.35 -7.92
CA SER A 137 -13.22 -5.41 -7.97
C SER A 137 -13.24 -6.28 -6.70
N TYR A 138 -12.18 -6.24 -5.88
CA TYR A 138 -12.10 -6.98 -4.62
C TYR A 138 -13.04 -6.39 -3.56
N TRP A 139 -13.03 -5.06 -3.45
CA TRP A 139 -13.75 -4.36 -2.39
C TRP A 139 -15.26 -4.20 -2.62
N PRO A 140 -15.76 -3.82 -3.82
CA PRO A 140 -17.20 -3.62 -4.00
C PRO A 140 -17.98 -4.93 -3.93
N GLY A 141 -19.04 -4.94 -3.12
CA GLY A 141 -19.98 -6.06 -3.07
C GLY A 141 -20.90 -6.13 -4.30
N PRO A 142 -21.68 -7.21 -4.44
CA PRO A 142 -22.66 -7.33 -5.51
C PRO A 142 -23.68 -6.18 -5.51
N GLY A 143 -23.72 -5.40 -6.59
CA GLY A 143 -24.61 -4.24 -6.72
C GLY A 143 -24.02 -2.91 -6.22
N ASP A 144 -22.79 -2.92 -5.70
CA ASP A 144 -22.09 -1.71 -5.30
C ASP A 144 -21.45 -0.99 -6.50
N SER A 145 -21.34 0.33 -6.38
CA SER A 145 -20.67 1.14 -7.40
C SER A 145 -19.16 1.14 -7.18
N MET A 146 -18.43 0.52 -8.09
CA MET A 146 -16.95 0.60 -8.18
C MET A 146 -16.43 2.04 -8.11
N LEU A 147 -17.18 3.02 -8.63
CA LEU A 147 -16.77 4.43 -8.62
C LEU A 147 -16.72 5.01 -7.19
N ILE A 148 -17.60 4.58 -6.29
CA ILE A 148 -17.60 5.03 -4.89
C ILE A 148 -16.32 4.54 -4.20
N TRP A 149 -15.94 3.29 -4.41
CA TRP A 149 -14.71 2.72 -3.86
C TRP A 149 -13.45 3.42 -4.39
N ILE A 150 -13.39 3.68 -5.69
CA ILE A 150 -12.30 4.46 -6.29
C ILE A 150 -12.25 5.86 -5.68
N ALA A 151 -13.40 6.54 -5.56
CA ALA A 151 -13.48 7.89 -5.01
C ALA A 151 -13.06 7.94 -3.54
N ALA A 152 -13.53 7.00 -2.71
CA ALA A 152 -13.19 6.90 -1.30
C ALA A 152 -11.68 6.64 -1.10
N GLY A 153 -11.11 5.67 -1.82
CA GLY A 153 -9.68 5.39 -1.79
C GLY A 153 -8.85 6.59 -2.26
N TYR A 154 -9.28 7.25 -3.34
CA TYR A 154 -8.57 8.41 -3.88
C TYR A 154 -8.63 9.62 -2.94
N LEU A 155 -9.77 9.85 -2.29
CA LEU A 155 -9.91 10.89 -1.27
C LEU A 155 -8.95 10.65 -0.11
N GLY A 156 -8.93 9.41 0.41
CA GLY A 156 -7.98 9.01 1.43
C GLY A 156 -6.53 9.25 1.01
N TYR A 157 -6.15 8.77 -0.17
CA TYR A 157 -4.82 8.98 -0.75
C TYR A 157 -4.43 10.46 -0.83
N TRP A 158 -5.34 11.29 -1.33
CA TRP A 158 -5.10 12.73 -1.47
C TRP A 158 -4.92 13.41 -0.12
N VAL A 159 -5.82 13.16 0.84
CA VAL A 159 -5.74 13.70 2.19
C VAL A 159 -4.46 13.25 2.89
N GLY A 160 -4.08 11.97 2.76
CA GLY A 160 -2.87 11.43 3.38
C GLY A 160 -1.59 12.14 2.90
N ILE A 161 -1.48 12.41 1.59
CA ILE A 161 -0.35 13.19 1.05
C ILE A 161 -0.35 14.62 1.57
N GLU A 162 -1.52 15.27 1.59
CA GLU A 162 -1.63 16.64 2.07
C GLU A 162 -1.23 16.75 3.55
N LEU A 163 -1.66 15.78 4.37
CA LEU A 163 -1.23 15.68 5.76
C LEU A 163 0.27 15.43 5.86
N ALA A 164 0.85 14.55 5.03
CA ALA A 164 2.29 14.29 5.03
C ALA A 164 3.12 15.52 4.67
N ARG A 165 2.60 16.41 3.81
CA ARG A 165 3.24 17.67 3.47
C ARG A 165 3.24 18.65 4.63
N ARG A 166 2.14 18.72 5.39
CA ARG A 166 1.91 19.71 6.45
C ARG A 166 2.43 19.28 7.83
N LEU A 167 2.35 18.00 8.15
CA LEU A 167 2.69 17.44 9.46
C LEU A 167 4.03 16.72 9.39
N LEU A 168 5.07 17.36 9.90
CA LEU A 168 6.25 16.64 10.36
C LEU A 168 5.96 16.11 11.77
N THR A 169 5.95 14.78 11.93
CA THR A 169 6.06 14.22 13.27
C THR A 169 7.49 14.47 13.81
N PRO A 170 7.65 14.61 15.13
CA PRO A 170 8.96 14.82 15.76
C PRO A 170 9.96 13.67 15.54
N ILE A 171 9.56 12.56 14.92
CA ILE A 171 10.46 11.48 14.47
C ILE A 171 11.54 12.02 13.52
N THR A 172 11.29 13.15 12.85
CA THR A 172 12.26 13.85 11.98
C THR A 172 13.23 14.79 12.71
N LEU A 173 12.97 15.14 13.98
CA LEU A 173 13.89 15.95 14.81
C LEU A 173 15.04 15.14 15.41
N PHE A 174 14.99 13.80 15.33
CA PHE A 174 16.01 12.88 15.83
C PHE A 174 16.86 12.28 14.71
N ARG A 175 17.14 13.05 13.66
CA ARG A 175 18.16 12.67 12.67
C ARG A 175 19.44 13.44 13.02
N PRO A 176 20.49 12.80 13.57
CA PRO A 176 21.77 13.46 13.64
C PRO A 176 22.21 13.74 12.21
N ASP A 177 22.68 14.96 12.00
CA ASP A 177 23.05 15.52 10.72
C ASP A 177 23.95 14.53 9.97
N ARG A 178 23.49 14.01 8.84
CA ARG A 178 24.41 13.35 7.91
C ARG A 178 25.15 14.46 7.19
N GLU A 179 26.32 14.78 7.69
CA GLU A 179 27.31 15.55 6.94
C GLU A 179 27.61 14.80 5.63
N HIS A 180 27.38 15.52 4.54
CA HIS A 180 27.81 15.40 3.14
C HIS A 180 28.22 14.02 2.58
#